data_AF-A0A5C9E9J4-F1
#
_entry.id   AF-A0A5C9E9J4-F1
#
_cell.length_a   1.000
_cell.length_b   1.000
_cell.length_c   1.000
_cell.angle_alpha   90.00
_cell.angle_beta   90.00
_cell.angle_gamma   90.00
#
_symmetry.space_group_name_H-M   'P 1'
#
loop_
_entity.id
_entity.type
_entity.pdbx_description
1 polymer ?
#
loop_
_entity_poly.entity_id
_entity_poly.type
_entity_poly.pdbx_seq_one_letter_code
_entity_poly.pdbx_strand_id
1 'polypeptide(L)'
;MKIDGRKVHIIKDPKLRKIRYNLRALLWCEFRMRMKSIFEKKEALGMDQKEGKISSEERWKKSRELDREQSKLIGAMQGSPINCIRCKSVKNDLQQDKWGGYECYKRKHELDERLRLRPTSPFDEDLTLWGEGSPLY
;
A
#
# COMPACT_ATOMS: atom_id res chain seq x y z
N MET A 1 8.80 20.98 1.92
CA MET A 1 10.12 21.65 1.89
C MET A 1 11.03 20.88 0.95
N LYS A 2 11.98 21.54 0.26
CA LYS A 2 13.06 20.83 -0.45
C LYS A 2 14.29 20.77 0.46
N ILE A 3 14.85 19.59 0.68
CA ILE A 3 16.12 19.37 1.38
C ILE A 3 17.01 18.61 0.40
N ASP A 4 18.19 19.13 0.11
CA ASP A 4 19.12 18.56 -0.88
C ASP A 4 18.47 18.28 -2.25
N GLY A 5 17.62 19.21 -2.69
CA GLY A 5 16.85 19.09 -3.94
C GLY A 5 15.66 18.14 -3.90
N ARG A 6 15.44 17.39 -2.81
CA ARG A 6 14.34 16.41 -2.67
C ARG A 6 13.16 16.97 -1.90
N LYS A 7 11.94 16.64 -2.32
CA LYS A 7 10.72 17.02 -1.59
C LYS A 7 10.62 16.18 -0.32
N VAL A 8 10.62 16.84 0.83
CA VAL A 8 10.47 16.21 2.15
C VAL A 8 9.25 16.79 2.86
N HIS A 9 8.48 15.89 3.47
CA HIS A 9 7.30 16.20 4.28
C HIS A 9 7.58 15.89 5.75
N ILE A 10 8.05 16.88 6.50
CA ILE A 10 8.26 16.80 7.95
C ILE A 10 7.12 17.57 8.63
N ILE A 11 6.39 16.91 9.51
CA ILE A 11 5.38 17.55 10.36
C ILE A 11 5.93 17.57 11.78
N LYS A 12 6.13 18.77 12.35
CA LYS A 12 6.66 18.93 13.71
C LYS A 12 5.60 18.71 14.79
N ASP A 13 4.36 19.11 14.51
CA ASP A 13 3.24 19.00 15.45
C ASP A 13 2.85 17.51 15.68
N PRO A 14 2.85 17.02 16.94
CA PRO A 14 2.52 15.63 17.24
C PRO A 14 1.08 15.22 16.87
N LYS A 15 0.10 16.10 17.01
CA LYS A 15 -1.29 15.82 16.64
C LYS A 15 -1.43 15.68 15.13
N LEU A 16 -0.82 16.59 14.36
CA LEU A 16 -0.80 16.51 12.90
C LEU A 16 -0.02 15.29 12.39
N ARG A 17 1.04 14.87 13.09
CA ARG A 17 1.73 13.59 12.80
C ARG A 17 0.81 12.39 12.96
N LYS A 18 0.04 12.35 14.07
CA LYS A 18 -0.95 11.28 14.33
C LYS A 18 -2.04 11.25 13.25
N ILE A 19 -2.58 12.41 12.87
CA ILE A 19 -3.58 12.54 11.81
C ILE A 19 -3.02 12.02 10.47
N ARG A 20 -1.83 12.48 10.07
CA ARG A 20 -1.18 12.00 8.83
C ARG A 20 -0.96 10.50 8.84
N TYR A 21 -0.49 9.94 9.95
CA TYR A 21 -0.28 8.51 10.10
C TYR A 21 -1.59 7.73 9.93
N ASN A 22 -2.65 8.11 10.65
CA ASN A 22 -3.95 7.45 10.56
C ASN A 22 -4.50 7.50 9.14
N LEU A 23 -4.39 8.65 8.47
CA LEU A 23 -4.84 8.80 7.08
C LEU A 23 -4.07 7.85 6.14
N ARG A 24 -2.73 7.80 6.26
CA ARG A 24 -1.91 6.89 5.45
C ARG A 24 -2.23 5.42 5.72
N ALA A 25 -2.48 5.06 6.96
CA ALA A 25 -2.87 3.71 7.34
C ALA A 25 -4.18 3.29 6.68
N LEU A 26 -5.21 4.15 6.74
CA LEU A 26 -6.50 3.91 6.09
C LEU A 26 -6.35 3.77 4.58
N LEU A 27 -5.61 4.70 3.94
CA LEU A 27 -5.35 4.65 2.50
C LEU A 27 -4.58 3.39 2.09
N TRP A 28 -3.61 2.97 2.90
CA TRP A 28 -2.85 1.74 2.63
C TRP A 28 -3.71 0.48 2.81
N CYS A 29 -4.59 0.46 3.80
CA CYS A 29 -5.54 -0.63 4.01
C CYS A 29 -6.49 -0.75 2.81
N GLU A 30 -7.12 0.36 2.42
CA GLU A 30 -8.01 0.42 1.26
C GLU A 30 -7.31 -0.04 -0.03
N PHE A 31 -6.07 0.40 -0.25
CA PHE A 31 -5.26 -0.06 -1.37
C PHE A 31 -5.07 -1.58 -1.36
N ARG A 32 -4.70 -2.16 -0.20
CA ARG A 32 -4.51 -3.62 -0.08
C ARG A 32 -5.80 -4.38 -0.31
N MET A 33 -6.93 -3.90 0.22
CA MET A 33 -8.24 -4.53 0.02
C MET A 33 -8.64 -4.53 -1.46
N ARG A 34 -8.51 -3.40 -2.16
CA ARG A 34 -8.82 -3.32 -3.59
C ARG A 34 -7.89 -4.18 -4.43
N MET A 35 -6.59 -4.17 -4.15
CA MET A 35 -5.63 -5.02 -4.84
C MET A 35 -5.96 -6.50 -4.66
N LYS A 36 -6.31 -6.92 -3.44
CA LYS A 36 -6.75 -8.29 -3.15
C LYS A 36 -7.99 -8.65 -3.97
N SER A 37 -9.01 -7.80 -3.98
CA SER A 37 -10.22 -8.01 -4.77
C SER A 37 -9.93 -8.13 -6.27
N ILE A 38 -9.00 -7.35 -6.81
CA ILE A 38 -8.57 -7.46 -8.21
C ILE A 38 -7.91 -8.82 -8.49
N PHE A 39 -7.03 -9.29 -7.60
CA PHE A 39 -6.39 -10.60 -7.76
C PHE A 39 -7.40 -11.74 -7.73
N GLU A 40 -8.34 -11.71 -6.77
CA GLU A 40 -9.42 -12.70 -6.67
C GLU A 40 -10.29 -12.71 -7.94
N LYS A 41 -10.63 -11.54 -8.49
CA LYS A 41 -11.37 -11.45 -9.77
C LYS A 41 -10.58 -12.02 -10.94
N LYS A 42 -9.27 -11.76 -11.01
CA LYS A 42 -8.40 -12.32 -12.07
C LYS A 42 -8.31 -13.84 -11.99
N GLU A 43 -8.24 -14.38 -10.78
CA GLU A 43 -8.23 -15.82 -10.53
C GLU A 43 -9.57 -16.45 -10.95
N ALA A 44 -10.69 -15.86 -10.53
CA ALA A 44 -12.03 -16.30 -10.91
C ALA A 44 -12.22 -16.31 -12.44
N LEU A 45 -11.77 -15.28 -13.16
CA LEU A 45 -11.78 -15.27 -14.63
C LEU A 45 -10.97 -16.41 -15.26
N GLY A 46 -9.86 -16.79 -14.63
CA GLY A 46 -9.06 -17.94 -15.06
C GLY A 46 -9.79 -19.27 -14.88
N MET A 47 -10.54 -19.41 -13.79
CA MET A 47 -11.37 -20.58 -13.51
C MET A 47 -12.59 -20.66 -14.43
N ASP A 48 -13.31 -19.55 -14.61
CA ASP A 48 -14.48 -19.48 -15.48
C ASP A 48 -14.13 -19.87 -16.93
N GLN A 49 -12.97 -19.46 -17.43
CA GLN A 49 -12.53 -19.87 -18.77
C GLN A 49 -12.21 -21.38 -18.83
N LYS A 50 -11.53 -21.92 -17.80
CA LYS A 50 -11.22 -23.36 -17.73
C LYS A 50 -12.48 -24.22 -17.69
N GLU A 51 -13.52 -23.73 -17.02
CA GLU A 51 -14.83 -24.37 -16.91
C GLU A 51 -15.72 -24.12 -18.14
N GLY A 52 -15.26 -23.34 -19.13
CA GLY A 52 -16.01 -23.04 -20.34
C GLY A 52 -17.18 -22.06 -20.15
N LYS A 53 -17.29 -21.41 -18.98
CA LYS A 53 -18.34 -20.43 -18.68
C LYS A 53 -18.18 -19.13 -19.47
N ILE A 54 -16.95 -18.78 -19.85
CA ILE A 54 -16.63 -17.61 -20.65
C ILE A 54 -15.67 -17.96 -21.79
N SER A 55 -15.74 -17.21 -22.88
CA SER A 55 -14.80 -17.35 -24.00
C SER A 55 -13.43 -16.74 -23.69
N SER A 56 -12.42 -17.12 -24.48
CA SER A 56 -11.08 -16.51 -24.39
C SER A 56 -11.10 -14.99 -24.64
N GLU A 57 -11.92 -14.55 -25.60
CA GLU A 57 -12.08 -13.14 -25.93
C GLU A 57 -12.71 -12.37 -24.77
N GLU A 58 -13.74 -12.93 -24.14
CA GLU A 58 -14.42 -12.32 -23.01
C GLU A 58 -13.49 -12.23 -21.79
N ARG A 59 -12.72 -13.29 -21.50
CA ARG A 59 -11.68 -13.27 -20.47
C ARG A 59 -10.69 -12.12 -20.72
N TRP A 60 -10.20 -11.99 -21.95
CA TRP A 60 -9.21 -10.97 -22.27
C TRP A 60 -9.77 -9.55 -22.11
N LYS A 61 -11.02 -9.31 -22.52
CA LYS A 61 -11.70 -8.03 -22.31
C LYS A 61 -11.80 -7.69 -20.81
N LYS A 62 -12.32 -8.61 -20.00
CA LYS A 62 -12.46 -8.44 -18.54
C LYS A 62 -11.11 -8.28 -17.84
N SER A 63 -10.09 -9.04 -18.27
CA SER A 63 -8.73 -8.91 -17.73
C SER A 63 -8.15 -7.52 -17.98
N ARG A 64 -8.34 -6.95 -19.18
CA ARG A 64 -7.85 -5.59 -19.48
C ARG A 64 -8.53 -4.51 -18.65
N GLU A 65 -9.80 -4.70 -18.30
CA GLU A 65 -10.50 -3.78 -17.38
C GLU A 65 -9.88 -3.82 -15.97
N LEU A 66 -9.60 -5.01 -15.46
CA LEU A 66 -8.90 -5.19 -14.18
C LEU A 66 -7.46 -4.65 -14.21
N ASP A 67 -6.74 -4.80 -15.31
CA ASP A 67 -5.39 -4.23 -15.48
C ASP A 67 -5.40 -2.70 -15.46
N ARG A 68 -6.44 -2.08 -16.05
CA ARG A 68 -6.64 -0.62 -15.99
C ARG A 68 -6.94 -0.17 -14.57
N GLU A 69 -7.80 -0.88 -13.84
CA GLU A 69 -8.11 -0.58 -12.44
C GLU A 69 -6.86 -0.69 -11.56
N GLN A 70 -6.10 -1.78 -11.71
CA GLN A 70 -4.83 -2.00 -11.03
C GLN A 70 -3.84 -0.87 -11.30
N SER A 71 -3.69 -0.47 -12.56
CA SER A 71 -2.79 0.62 -12.95
C SER A 71 -3.18 1.96 -12.33
N LYS A 72 -4.48 2.27 -12.27
CA LYS A 72 -4.98 3.49 -11.60
C LYS A 72 -4.67 3.47 -10.10
N LEU A 73 -4.87 2.34 -9.43
CA LEU A 73 -4.57 2.18 -8.00
C LEU A 73 -3.07 2.33 -7.71
N ILE A 74 -2.21 1.68 -8.51
CA ILE A 74 -0.76 1.79 -8.38
C ILE A 74 -0.30 3.23 -8.62
N GLY A 75 -0.82 3.90 -9.65
CA GLY A 75 -0.48 5.29 -9.95
C GLY A 75 -0.86 6.25 -8.82
N ALA A 76 -2.06 6.09 -8.25
CA ALA A 76 -2.51 6.88 -7.10
C ALA A 76 -1.59 6.71 -5.88
N MET A 77 -1.11 5.48 -5.65
CA MET A 77 -0.17 5.17 -4.57
C MET A 77 1.23 5.75 -4.79
N GLN A 78 1.77 5.64 -6.00
CA GLN A 78 3.12 6.13 -6.32
C GLN A 78 3.21 7.66 -6.29
N GLY A 79 2.17 8.36 -6.74
CA GLY A 79 2.13 9.83 -6.73
C GLY A 79 2.01 10.45 -5.33
N SER A 80 1.62 9.65 -4.34
CA SER A 80 1.27 10.12 -3.00
C SER A 80 2.28 9.65 -1.95
N PRO A 81 2.64 10.49 -0.96
CA PRO A 81 3.53 10.09 0.13
C PRO A 81 2.76 9.23 1.15
N ILE A 82 2.25 8.07 0.74
CA ILE A 82 1.44 7.19 1.59
C ILE A 82 2.33 6.25 2.38
N ASN A 83 3.23 5.53 1.71
CA ASN A 83 4.15 4.60 2.35
C ASN A 83 5.56 4.70 1.78
N CYS A 84 6.53 4.15 2.52
CA CYS A 84 7.87 3.94 2.02
C CYS A 84 7.87 2.82 0.98
N ILE A 85 8.37 3.06 -0.23
CA ILE A 85 8.49 2.03 -1.27
C ILE A 85 9.37 0.84 -0.84
N ARG A 86 10.35 1.08 0.04
CA ARG A 86 11.28 0.06 0.56
C ARG A 86 10.67 -0.75 1.69
N CYS A 87 10.36 -0.10 2.82
CA CYS A 87 9.93 -0.79 4.04
C CYS A 87 8.41 -0.83 4.25
N LYS A 88 7.64 -0.23 3.33
CA LYS A 88 6.17 -0.12 3.40
C LYS A 88 5.62 0.62 4.64
N SER A 89 6.49 1.24 5.45
CA SER A 89 6.08 2.05 6.60
C SER A 89 5.23 3.25 6.18
N VAL A 90 4.15 3.47 6.92
CA VAL A 90 3.24 4.63 6.81
C VAL A 90 3.49 5.66 7.92
N LYS A 91 4.26 5.29 8.96
CA LYS A 91 4.56 6.10 10.15
C LYS A 91 5.62 7.18 9.88
N ASN A 92 6.63 6.83 9.09
CA ASN A 92 7.81 7.65 8.88
C ASN A 92 7.55 8.92 8.05
N ASP A 93 8.33 9.96 8.32
CA ASP A 93 8.48 11.05 7.36
C ASP A 93 9.06 10.49 6.05
N LEU A 94 8.52 10.95 4.93
CA LEU A 94 8.91 10.46 3.62
C LEU A 94 9.61 11.57 2.82
N GLN A 95 10.57 11.15 2.02
CA GLN A 95 11.25 11.96 1.01
C GLN A 95 10.99 11.35 -0.37
N GLN A 96 10.87 12.21 -1.38
CA GLN A 96 10.80 11.75 -2.75
C GLN A 96 12.21 11.32 -3.22
N ASP A 97 12.30 10.15 -3.86
CA ASP A 97 13.51 9.67 -4.48
C ASP A 97 13.71 10.25 -5.89
N LYS A 98 14.77 9.83 -6.58
CA LYS A 98 15.10 10.29 -7.94
C LYS A 98 14.09 9.82 -9.01
N TRP A 99 13.32 8.78 -8.72
CA TRP A 99 12.37 8.13 -9.62
C TRP A 99 10.93 8.58 -9.37
N GLY A 100 10.74 9.53 -8.45
CA GLY A 100 9.43 10.07 -8.09
C GLY A 100 8.68 9.28 -7.01
N GLY A 101 9.24 8.16 -6.54
CA GLY A 101 8.68 7.36 -5.44
C GLY A 101 9.02 7.97 -4.07
N TYR A 102 8.38 7.48 -3.02
CA TYR A 102 8.60 7.97 -1.65
C TYR A 102 9.32 6.94 -0.78
N GLU A 103 10.42 7.34 -0.17
CA GLU A 103 11.19 6.52 0.79
C GLU A 103 11.30 7.18 2.16
N CYS A 104 11.68 6.44 3.21
CA CYS A 104 11.86 7.03 4.54
C CYS A 104 12.92 8.13 4.50
N TYR A 105 12.55 9.31 5.01
CA TYR A 105 13.47 10.43 5.16
C TYR A 105 14.66 10.02 6.04
N LYS A 106 15.88 10.40 5.63
CA LYS A 106 17.15 10.02 6.28
C LYS A 106 17.40 8.51 6.39
N ARG A 107 16.73 7.65 5.59
CA ARG A 107 16.88 6.18 5.64
C ARG A 107 16.62 5.57 7.03
N LYS A 108 15.87 6.27 7.88
CA LYS A 108 15.40 5.72 9.16
C LYS A 108 14.23 4.79 8.88
N HIS A 109 14.54 3.60 8.35
CA HIS A 109 13.55 2.56 8.13
C HIS A 109 13.14 1.96 9.47
N GLU A 110 11.86 1.63 9.60
CA GLU A 110 11.40 0.75 10.68
C GLU A 110 11.90 -0.66 10.36
N LEU A 111 12.86 -1.12 11.17
CA LEU A 111 13.40 -2.47 11.13
C LEU A 111 12.84 -3.24 12.34
N ASP A 112 12.58 -4.53 12.18
CA ASP A 112 12.33 -5.41 13.33
C ASP A 112 13.62 -5.82 14.03
N GLU A 113 13.48 -6.59 15.10
CA GLU A 113 14.57 -7.16 15.90
C GLU A 113 15.57 -7.99 15.07
N ARG A 114 15.19 -8.44 13.87
CA ARG A 114 16.03 -9.19 12.93
C ARG A 114 16.65 -8.31 11.85
N LEU A 115 16.60 -6.98 12.02
CA LEU A 115 17.02 -5.96 11.05
C LEU A 115 16.29 -6.06 9.70
N ARG A 116 15.11 -6.69 9.67
CA ARG A 116 14.30 -6.79 8.45
C ARG A 116 13.30 -5.66 8.41
N LEU A 117 12.92 -5.27 7.20
CA LEU A 117 11.86 -4.28 7.00
C LEU A 117 10.55 -4.89 7.47
N ARG A 118 10.05 -4.46 8.64
CA ARG A 118 8.76 -4.91 9.14
C ARG A 118 7.71 -3.83 8.86
N PRO A 119 6.71 -4.11 8.02
CA PRO A 119 5.55 -3.25 7.98
C PRO A 119 4.89 -3.33 9.36
N THR A 120 4.98 -2.27 10.17
CA THR A 120 4.19 -2.22 11.40
C THR A 120 2.73 -2.11 11.00
N SER A 121 1.92 -3.05 11.48
CA SER A 121 0.46 -2.94 11.44
C SER A 121 0.06 -1.56 11.97
N PRO A 122 -0.95 -0.90 11.38
CA PRO A 122 -1.44 0.35 11.92
C PRO A 122 -2.22 0.20 13.25
N PHE A 123 -2.32 -1.02 13.78
CA PHE A 123 -3.15 -1.37 14.94
C PHE A 123 -2.36 -1.90 16.15
N ASP A 124 -1.03 -2.06 16.04
CA ASP A 124 -0.16 -2.28 17.20
C ASP A 124 0.29 -0.87 17.66
N GLU A 125 -0.17 -0.30 18.78
CA GLU A 125 -0.07 -0.88 20.13
C GLU A 125 -1.22 -0.50 21.10
N ASP A 126 -2.28 0.21 20.70
CA ASP A 126 -3.33 0.67 21.67
C ASP A 126 -4.69 1.01 21.02
N LEU A 127 -5.11 0.26 20.01
CA LEU A 127 -6.48 0.32 19.49
C LEU A 127 -7.03 -1.10 19.40
N THR A 128 -7.56 -1.57 20.54
CA THR A 128 -8.52 -2.67 20.60
C THR A 128 -9.69 -2.39 19.66
N LEU A 129 -9.60 -2.86 18.43
CA LEU A 129 -10.73 -2.94 17.51
C LEU A 129 -10.67 -4.16 16.59
N TRP A 130 -10.05 -5.27 16.99
CA TRP A 130 -10.32 -6.56 16.35
C TRP A 130 -10.29 -7.65 17.41
N GLY A 131 -11.49 -8.13 17.76
CA GLY A 131 -11.65 -9.37 18.50
C GLY A 131 -10.96 -10.51 17.77
N GLU A 132 -10.54 -11.46 18.60
CA GLU A 132 -9.92 -12.74 18.34
C GLU A 132 -10.21 -13.36 16.96
N GLY A 133 -9.16 -13.88 16.32
CA GLY A 133 -9.28 -15.00 15.39
C GLY A 133 -9.02 -14.69 13.91
N SER A 134 -7.75 -14.73 13.51
CA SER A 134 -7.35 -15.46 12.28
C SER A 134 -5.83 -15.59 12.20
N PRO A 135 -5.28 -16.81 12.28
CA PRO A 135 -3.87 -17.05 11.98
C PRO A 135 -3.71 -17.11 10.46
N LEU A 136 -2.88 -16.23 9.91
CA LEU A 136 -2.44 -16.33 8.51
C LEU A 136 -1.12 -17.11 8.48
N TYR A 137 -1.22 -18.34 7.96
CA TYR A 137 -0.13 -19.06 7.31
C TYR A 137 0.30 -18.33 6.03
#